data_AF-J9VMK0-F1
#
_entry.id   AF-J9VMK0-F1
#
_cell.length_a   1.000
_cell.length_b   1.000
_cell.length_c   1.000
_cell.angle_alpha   90.00
_cell.angle_beta   90.00
_cell.angle_gamma   90.00
#
_symmetry.space_group_name_H-M   'P 1'
#
loop_
_entity.id
_entity.type
_entity.pdbx_description
1 polymer ?
#
loop_
_entity_poly.entity_id
_entity_poly.type
_entity_poly.pdbx_seq_one_letter_code
_entity_poly.pdbx_strand_id
1 'polypeptide(L)'
;MNLIGVWSLALLGSQSISVIATPLRVPQVPFAEPSLLPQDETVQEWMSQDIKDQEMSKLLNQYAPIFKLSKDERYFPSSVDYMLPHYSFIENASGDTYPANHTILTPYHLDTLPLAGAHLFLSINEPHNPQPSLLEKESHYLYGPAGQEEELEKRKKNNERGTIEEPVYGFWVDQNRGVVDLWYWAFYPFNFGKSASRFGILGNHVADWEHLRVRTVDGVPVSVDFSTHEGGRLSAGTVRWEDVEKVDDRPVAYVAMGSHGVWPEPGDHVYADLGNIFKVVDKTDDEGPIWDALDNVIPARYWANAHERKRVRHAGKDSWRNFKGRWGNKGEIDCWWHPIVGFCQVADAPPGPNRDFGVPPECIVAPRATDYSTYNFYLSSPAVEWAEENGITMVEVEQICARPRRDKGDDDTSVEDIETWSTKGVISFRGKDKHSANLPGCKGVQSSVRGYRISLCLINGRCLTTSRERRICSYEPGERGNKPGGAVIVNDIDDWRWNY
;
A
#
# COMPACT_ATOMS: atom_id res chain seq x y z
N MET A 1 46.58 53.62 1.92
CA MET A 1 46.09 54.57 2.94
C MET A 1 46.05 53.84 4.28
N ASN A 2 47.00 54.21 5.14
CA ASN A 2 47.16 54.12 6.62
C ASN A 2 46.04 53.42 7.43
N LEU A 3 46.31 52.38 8.25
CA LEU A 3 47.10 52.25 9.51
C LEU A 3 46.29 52.55 10.79
N ILE A 4 46.19 51.53 11.66
CA ILE A 4 46.34 51.53 13.16
C ILE A 4 45.27 52.29 13.98
N GLY A 5 44.77 51.83 15.15
CA GLY A 5 45.28 50.83 16.08
C GLY A 5 44.42 50.56 17.31
N VAL A 6 45.01 49.77 18.19
CA VAL A 6 44.49 49.13 19.41
C VAL A 6 44.93 49.91 20.67
N TRP A 7 44.30 49.58 21.80
CA TRP A 7 44.68 49.78 23.23
C TRP A 7 44.20 51.09 23.89
N SER A 8 43.93 51.19 25.19
CA SER A 8 43.37 50.35 26.28
C SER A 8 43.51 51.20 27.56
N LEU A 9 42.58 51.02 28.51
CA LEU A 9 42.67 51.23 29.97
C LEU A 9 43.19 52.55 30.59
N ALA A 10 42.41 53.07 31.55
CA ALA A 10 42.94 53.47 32.86
C ALA A 10 41.89 53.37 33.97
N LEU A 11 42.36 52.97 35.16
CA LEU A 11 41.67 52.61 36.40
C LEU A 11 41.09 53.80 37.19
N LEU A 12 40.20 53.47 38.15
CA LEU A 12 40.04 53.98 39.54
C LEU A 12 38.53 53.84 39.91
N GLY A 13 38.06 53.43 41.07
CA GLY A 13 38.61 52.97 42.34
C GLY A 13 37.38 52.55 43.21
N SER A 14 37.59 51.65 44.15
CA SER A 14 36.56 51.12 45.06
C SER A 14 36.07 52.16 46.07
N GLN A 15 34.75 52.26 46.27
CA GLN A 15 34.17 52.68 47.55
C GLN A 15 32.95 51.84 47.88
N SER A 16 33.00 51.22 49.06
CA SER A 16 31.91 50.46 49.68
C SER A 16 31.02 51.43 50.45
N ILE A 17 29.74 51.49 50.10
CA ILE A 17 28.69 52.04 50.97
C ILE A 17 27.59 51.00 51.06
N SER A 18 27.49 50.37 52.23
CA SER A 18 26.28 49.68 52.67
C SER A 18 25.25 50.73 53.08
N VAL A 19 23.95 50.47 52.86
CA VAL A 19 22.87 50.62 53.86
C VAL A 19 21.46 50.69 53.21
N ILE A 20 20.61 49.78 53.73
CA ILE A 20 19.13 49.73 53.81
C ILE A 20 18.33 49.34 52.56
N ALA A 21 17.81 48.11 52.63
CA ALA A 21 16.69 47.61 51.82
C ALA A 21 15.38 48.29 52.22
N THR A 22 14.69 48.89 51.26
CA THR A 22 13.26 49.17 51.30
C THR A 22 12.52 48.03 50.61
N PRO A 23 11.40 47.51 51.16
CA PRO A 23 10.68 46.42 50.52
C PRO A 23 10.02 46.92 49.24
N LEU A 24 10.38 46.29 48.11
CA LEU A 24 9.72 46.48 46.83
C LEU A 24 8.25 46.07 46.95
N ARG A 25 7.36 47.05 46.76
CA ARG A 25 5.92 46.86 46.65
C ARG A 25 5.66 46.11 45.34
N VAL A 26 5.38 44.81 45.42
CA VAL A 26 4.93 44.00 44.29
C VAL A 26 3.59 44.56 43.79
N PRO A 27 3.46 45.00 42.53
CA PRO A 27 2.16 45.31 41.97
C PRO A 27 1.36 44.00 41.90
N GLN A 28 0.25 43.93 42.64
CA GLN A 28 -0.73 42.86 42.43
C GLN A 28 -1.38 43.09 41.06
N VAL A 29 -0.93 42.35 40.06
CA VAL A 29 -1.71 42.13 38.84
C VAL A 29 -2.96 41.36 39.29
N PRO A 30 -4.19 41.85 39.04
CA PRO A 30 -5.37 41.07 39.34
C PRO A 30 -5.29 39.79 38.50
N PHE A 31 -5.42 38.65 39.17
CA PHE A 31 -5.68 37.38 38.50
C PHE A 31 -6.91 37.60 37.61
N ALA A 32 -6.69 37.67 36.30
CA ALA A 32 -7.76 37.42 35.36
C ALA A 32 -8.22 35.99 35.65
N GLU A 33 -9.52 35.82 35.92
CA GLU A 33 -10.14 34.51 35.94
C GLU A 33 -9.70 33.73 34.70
N PRO A 34 -9.46 32.41 34.80
CA PRO A 34 -9.16 31.63 33.62
C PRO A 34 -10.33 31.81 32.65
N SER A 35 -10.06 32.49 31.55
CA SER A 35 -10.96 32.54 30.40
C SER A 35 -11.34 31.10 30.09
N LEU A 36 -12.63 30.80 30.23
CA LEU A 36 -13.21 29.54 29.78
C LEU A 36 -12.73 29.31 28.35
N LEU A 37 -11.82 28.36 28.19
CA LEU A 37 -11.44 27.83 26.89
C LEU A 37 -12.74 27.39 26.18
N PRO A 38 -12.82 27.43 24.85
CA PRO A 38 -13.81 26.64 24.12
C PRO A 38 -13.46 25.17 24.30
N GLN A 39 -13.76 24.62 25.48
CA GLN A 39 -13.23 23.36 25.99
C GLN A 39 -14.19 22.19 25.80
N ASP A 40 -15.39 22.41 25.25
CA ASP A 40 -16.41 21.37 25.14
C ASP A 40 -16.39 20.71 23.75
N GLU A 41 -16.47 21.49 22.67
CA GLU A 41 -16.55 20.93 21.30
C GLU A 41 -15.24 20.25 20.84
N THR A 42 -14.08 20.86 21.11
CA THR A 42 -12.78 20.31 20.69
C THR A 42 -12.39 19.05 21.44
N VAL A 43 -12.73 18.97 22.73
CA VAL A 43 -12.49 17.78 23.57
C VAL A 43 -13.45 16.67 23.18
N GLN A 44 -14.73 16.98 22.93
CA GLN A 44 -15.70 16.00 22.44
C GLN A 44 -15.32 15.44 21.06
N GLU A 45 -14.83 16.29 20.14
CA GLU A 45 -14.36 15.85 18.82
C GLU A 45 -13.15 14.93 18.92
N TRP A 46 -12.16 15.27 19.77
CA TRP A 46 -11.02 14.42 20.02
C TRP A 46 -11.41 13.08 20.66
N MET A 47 -12.23 13.09 21.71
CA MET A 47 -12.71 11.86 22.36
C MET A 47 -13.50 10.97 21.38
N SER A 48 -14.33 11.57 20.51
CA SER A 48 -15.07 10.87 19.47
C SER A 48 -14.14 10.21 18.44
N GLN A 49 -13.08 10.91 18.02
CA GLN A 49 -12.09 10.36 17.11
C GLN A 49 -11.30 9.21 17.74
N ASP A 50 -10.90 9.34 19.01
CA ASP A 50 -10.18 8.28 19.72
C ASP A 50 -11.03 7.01 19.84
N ILE A 51 -12.34 7.13 20.09
CA ILE A 51 -13.26 5.99 20.12
C ILE A 51 -13.32 5.30 18.74
N LYS A 52 -13.46 6.07 17.65
CA LYS A 52 -13.46 5.52 16.29
C LYS A 52 -12.14 4.84 15.95
N ASP A 53 -11.02 5.44 16.34
CA ASP A 53 -9.69 4.88 16.10
C ASP A 53 -9.51 3.55 16.87
N GLN A 54 -10.09 3.43 18.08
CA GLN A 54 -10.13 2.17 18.83
C GLN A 54 -11.02 1.11 18.16
N GLU A 55 -12.19 1.48 17.64
CA GLU A 55 -13.07 0.56 16.90
C GLU A 55 -12.39 0.04 15.63
N MET A 56 -11.71 0.92 14.87
CA MET A 56 -10.96 0.54 13.68
C MET A 56 -9.75 -0.32 14.01
N SER A 57 -9.07 -0.06 15.13
CA SER A 57 -7.99 -0.91 15.62
C SER A 57 -8.49 -2.32 15.96
N LYS A 58 -9.68 -2.43 16.57
CA LYS A 58 -10.32 -3.74 16.82
C LYS A 58 -10.69 -4.45 15.52
N LEU A 59 -11.22 -3.71 14.53
CA LEU A 59 -11.57 -4.26 13.22
C LEU A 59 -10.35 -4.80 12.46
N LEU A 60 -9.23 -4.05 12.49
CA LEU A 60 -7.94 -4.50 11.98
C LEU A 60 -7.49 -5.80 12.63
N ASN A 61 -7.58 -5.89 13.95
CA ASN A 61 -7.17 -7.09 14.69
C ASN A 61 -8.11 -8.28 14.43
N GLN A 62 -9.43 -8.01 14.32
CA GLN A 62 -10.46 -9.03 14.07
C GLN A 62 -10.21 -9.78 12.77
N TYR A 63 -9.81 -9.09 11.70
CA TYR A 63 -9.53 -9.69 10.39
C TYR A 63 -8.02 -9.82 10.11
N ALA A 64 -7.19 -9.82 11.16
CA ALA A 64 -5.74 -9.96 11.04
C ALA A 64 -5.38 -11.28 10.32
N PRO A 65 -4.62 -11.21 9.21
CA PRO A 65 -4.36 -12.37 8.37
C PRO A 65 -3.47 -13.41 9.05
N ILE A 66 -3.56 -14.65 8.57
CA ILE A 66 -2.55 -15.68 8.82
C ILE A 66 -1.68 -15.78 7.56
N PHE A 67 -0.39 -15.47 7.68
CA PHE A 67 0.55 -15.72 6.60
C PHE A 67 1.19 -17.10 6.75
N LYS A 68 1.25 -17.85 5.65
CA LYS A 68 1.90 -19.15 5.54
C LYS A 68 3.16 -18.98 4.71
N LEU A 69 4.32 -19.26 5.32
CA LEU A 69 5.61 -19.16 4.66
C LEU A 69 6.05 -20.53 4.13
N SER A 70 6.91 -20.50 3.12
CA SER A 70 7.54 -21.70 2.58
C SER A 70 8.48 -22.36 3.59
N LYS A 71 8.57 -23.70 3.59
CA LYS A 71 9.59 -24.42 4.38
C LYS A 71 11.02 -24.08 3.98
N ASP A 72 11.20 -23.60 2.75
CA ASP A 72 12.49 -23.26 2.16
C ASP A 72 12.78 -21.75 2.28
N GLU A 73 11.92 -20.99 2.98
CA GLU A 73 12.14 -19.56 3.26
C GLU A 73 13.41 -19.35 4.09
N ARG A 74 14.17 -18.32 3.72
CA ARG A 74 15.40 -17.88 4.38
C ARG A 74 15.38 -16.42 4.79
N TYR A 75 14.61 -15.59 4.08
CA TYR A 75 14.48 -14.17 4.32
C TYR A 75 13.14 -13.93 5.00
N PHE A 76 13.15 -13.92 6.33
CA PHE A 76 11.96 -13.80 7.15
C PHE A 76 11.55 -12.34 7.37
N PRO A 77 10.28 -12.05 7.72
CA PRO A 77 9.85 -10.70 8.01
C PRO A 77 10.60 -10.12 9.23
N SER A 78 10.56 -8.80 9.37
CA SER A 78 11.13 -8.05 10.49
C SER A 78 10.31 -6.79 10.80
N SER A 79 10.86 -5.90 11.64
CA SER A 79 10.32 -4.58 11.89
C SER A 79 11.20 -3.46 11.32
N VAL A 80 10.62 -2.27 11.20
CA VAL A 80 11.33 -1.01 10.93
C VAL A 80 12.41 -0.75 11.98
N ASP A 81 12.08 -0.96 13.27
CA ASP A 81 13.03 -0.82 14.38
C ASP A 81 14.23 -1.77 14.26
N TYR A 82 14.00 -2.97 13.73
CA TYR A 82 15.06 -3.95 13.50
C TYR A 82 16.00 -3.48 12.39
N MET A 83 15.49 -2.93 11.28
CA MET A 83 16.30 -2.58 10.11
C MET A 83 17.02 -1.24 10.22
N LEU A 84 16.41 -0.22 10.84
CA LEU A 84 16.96 1.15 10.88
C LEU A 84 18.42 1.28 11.36
N PRO A 85 18.89 0.51 12.37
CA PRO A 85 20.28 0.54 12.81
C PRO A 85 21.30 0.04 11.77
N HIS A 86 20.87 -0.70 10.75
CA HIS A 86 21.75 -1.33 9.77
C HIS A 86 22.05 -0.46 8.54
N TYR A 87 21.29 0.61 8.31
CA TYR A 87 21.59 1.52 7.19
C TYR A 87 22.91 2.24 7.41
N SER A 88 23.81 2.10 6.43
CA SER A 88 25.16 2.64 6.48
C SER A 88 25.27 4.07 5.93
N PHE A 89 24.44 4.42 4.95
CA PHE A 89 24.42 5.74 4.32
C PHE A 89 23.07 6.05 3.69
N ILE A 90 22.88 7.32 3.33
CA ILE A 90 21.76 7.81 2.54
C ILE A 90 22.30 8.17 1.17
N GLU A 91 21.65 7.68 0.11
CA GLU A 91 21.98 8.01 -1.28
C GLU A 91 20.85 8.84 -1.90
N ASN A 92 21.19 9.84 -2.73
CA ASN A 92 20.20 10.56 -3.53
C ASN A 92 20.08 9.99 -4.94
N ALA A 93 19.07 10.42 -5.71
CA ALA A 93 18.89 9.97 -7.09
C ALA A 93 20.09 10.24 -8.01
N SER A 94 20.90 11.26 -7.72
CA SER A 94 22.12 11.62 -8.46
C SER A 94 23.33 10.75 -8.13
N GLY A 95 23.27 9.93 -7.08
CA GLY A 95 24.36 9.08 -6.59
C GLY A 95 25.26 9.72 -5.53
N ASP A 96 24.89 10.90 -5.01
CA ASP A 96 25.62 11.46 -3.87
C ASP A 96 25.28 10.69 -2.59
N THR A 97 26.31 10.32 -1.84
CA THR A 97 26.18 9.53 -0.61
C THR A 97 26.48 10.38 0.63
N TYR A 98 25.69 10.19 1.68
CA TYR A 98 25.86 10.84 2.99
C TYR A 98 25.91 9.76 4.08
N PRO A 99 26.93 9.75 4.96
CA PRO A 99 26.99 8.77 6.05
C PRO A 99 25.72 8.74 6.90
N ALA A 100 25.29 7.55 7.33
CA ALA A 100 24.12 7.42 8.16
C ALA A 100 24.29 8.16 9.50
N ASN A 101 23.27 8.92 9.88
CA ASN A 101 23.16 9.49 11.22
C ASN A 101 22.05 8.77 11.98
N HIS A 102 22.44 7.82 12.84
CA HIS A 102 21.50 7.02 13.63
C HIS A 102 20.81 7.79 14.77
N THR A 103 21.10 9.08 14.97
CA THR A 103 20.21 9.95 15.77
C THR A 103 18.98 10.40 14.98
N ILE A 104 19.06 10.39 13.64
CA ILE A 104 17.99 10.74 12.72
C ILE A 104 17.29 9.49 12.18
N LEU A 105 18.06 8.46 11.79
CA LEU A 105 17.54 7.18 11.29
C LEU A 105 16.94 6.34 12.42
N THR A 106 15.83 6.83 12.95
CA THR A 106 15.05 6.26 14.04
C THR A 106 13.57 6.38 13.73
N PRO A 107 12.70 5.55 14.33
CA PRO A 107 11.26 5.65 14.15
C PRO A 107 10.69 7.06 14.44
N TYR A 108 11.38 7.80 15.30
CA TYR A 108 10.97 9.12 15.81
C TYR A 108 11.31 10.29 14.88
N HIS A 109 12.41 10.18 14.12
CA HIS A 109 13.02 11.32 13.43
C HIS A 109 13.21 11.09 11.93
N LEU A 110 12.85 9.94 11.38
CA LEU A 110 13.06 9.64 9.97
C LEU A 110 12.38 10.64 9.02
N ASP A 111 11.25 11.23 9.43
CA ASP A 111 10.53 12.25 8.65
C ASP A 111 11.14 13.65 8.70
N THR A 112 12.17 13.85 9.53
CA THR A 112 12.94 15.11 9.61
C THR A 112 13.98 15.23 8.50
N LEU A 113 14.24 14.14 7.76
CA LEU A 113 15.05 14.19 6.55
C LEU A 113 14.49 15.22 5.56
N PRO A 114 15.35 15.85 4.72
CA PRO A 114 14.90 16.80 3.72
C PRO A 114 13.75 16.25 2.88
N LEU A 115 12.67 17.02 2.75
CA LEU A 115 11.43 16.59 2.05
C LEU A 115 10.83 15.27 2.56
N ALA A 116 11.01 14.97 3.85
CA ALA A 116 10.67 13.68 4.48
C ALA A 116 11.34 12.48 3.77
N GLY A 117 12.53 12.68 3.21
CA GLY A 117 13.29 11.66 2.50
C GLY A 117 12.86 11.40 1.07
N ALA A 118 11.98 12.23 0.48
CA ALA A 118 11.63 12.09 -0.93
C ALA A 118 12.91 12.09 -1.81
N HIS A 119 12.99 11.15 -2.75
CA HIS A 119 14.14 10.93 -3.65
C HIS A 119 15.43 10.45 -2.96
N LEU A 120 15.35 10.01 -1.70
CA LEU A 120 16.46 9.42 -0.97
C LEU A 120 16.27 7.91 -0.80
N PHE A 121 17.39 7.19 -0.73
CA PHE A 121 17.53 5.76 -0.51
C PHE A 121 18.23 5.55 0.83
N LEU A 122 17.67 4.69 1.69
CA LEU A 122 18.33 4.25 2.91
C LEU A 122 19.19 3.03 2.55
N SER A 123 20.51 3.19 2.48
CA SER A 123 21.39 2.20 1.84
C SER A 123 22.31 1.50 2.83
N ILE A 124 22.67 0.26 2.53
CA ILE A 124 23.64 -0.55 3.27
C ILE A 124 24.95 -0.68 2.46
N ASN A 125 26.09 -0.91 3.14
CA ASN A 125 27.38 -1.11 2.47
C ASN A 125 27.59 -2.55 2.00
N GLU A 126 26.92 -3.47 2.67
CA GLU A 126 26.99 -4.89 2.48
C GLU A 126 26.55 -5.28 1.05
N PRO A 127 27.05 -6.42 0.53
CA PRO A 127 26.57 -6.95 -0.74
C PRO A 127 25.06 -7.13 -0.72
N HIS A 128 24.36 -6.37 -1.56
CA HIS A 128 22.91 -6.35 -1.69
C HIS A 128 22.42 -7.12 -2.93
N ASN A 129 23.30 -7.97 -3.49
CA ASN A 129 22.97 -9.12 -4.33
C ASN A 129 23.39 -10.45 -3.67
N PRO A 130 23.04 -10.70 -2.40
CA PRO A 130 23.52 -11.85 -1.69
C PRO A 130 22.90 -13.15 -2.21
N GLN A 131 23.74 -14.04 -2.72
CA GLN A 131 23.36 -15.45 -2.70
C GLN A 131 23.55 -15.98 -1.28
N PRO A 132 22.66 -16.85 -0.76
CA PRO A 132 22.72 -17.33 0.63
C PRO A 132 24.07 -17.92 1.06
N SER A 133 24.84 -18.49 0.13
CA SER A 133 26.18 -19.04 0.40
C SER A 133 27.32 -18.01 0.33
N LEU A 134 27.03 -16.76 -0.04
CA LEU A 134 27.98 -15.68 -0.28
C LEU A 134 27.75 -14.47 0.65
N LEU A 135 26.81 -14.57 1.59
CA LEU A 135 26.59 -13.55 2.61
C LEU A 135 27.70 -13.56 3.64
N GLU A 136 28.26 -12.38 3.89
CA GLU A 136 29.16 -12.15 5.02
C GLU A 136 28.35 -12.13 6.33
N LYS A 137 28.99 -12.44 7.46
CA LYS A 137 28.31 -12.55 8.77
C LYS A 137 27.63 -11.25 9.16
N GLU A 138 28.24 -10.14 8.78
CA GLU A 138 27.80 -8.77 8.98
C GLU A 138 26.43 -8.51 8.32
N SER A 139 26.10 -9.25 7.26
CA SER A 139 24.86 -9.13 6.49
C SER A 139 23.76 -10.10 6.94
N HIS A 140 24.00 -10.94 7.96
CA HIS A 140 23.02 -11.95 8.40
C HIS A 140 21.71 -11.35 8.93
N TYR A 141 21.68 -10.06 9.30
CA TYR A 141 20.44 -9.38 9.67
C TYR A 141 19.43 -9.36 8.51
N LEU A 142 19.89 -9.48 7.25
CA LEU A 142 19.02 -9.53 6.08
C LEU A 142 18.10 -10.77 6.07
N TYR A 143 18.43 -11.82 6.83
CA TYR A 143 17.56 -12.99 7.00
C TYR A 143 16.37 -12.73 7.93
N GLY A 144 16.33 -11.59 8.63
CA GLY A 144 15.34 -11.29 9.66
C GLY A 144 15.59 -12.06 10.97
N PRO A 145 14.87 -11.73 12.05
CA PRO A 145 15.07 -12.36 13.35
C PRO A 145 14.79 -13.86 13.32
N ALA A 146 13.68 -14.25 12.70
CA ALA A 146 13.31 -15.65 12.46
C ALA A 146 14.26 -16.43 11.53
N GLY A 147 15.12 -15.75 10.75
CA GLY A 147 16.09 -16.38 9.84
C GLY A 147 17.48 -16.56 10.42
N GLN A 148 17.71 -16.14 11.67
CA GLN A 148 18.99 -16.32 12.33
C GLN A 148 19.28 -17.80 12.60
N GLU A 149 20.56 -18.19 12.50
CA GLU A 149 21.01 -19.59 12.61
C GLU A 149 20.52 -20.27 13.90
N GLU A 150 20.54 -19.55 15.03
CA GLU A 150 20.06 -20.06 16.32
C GLU A 150 18.56 -20.43 16.29
N GLU A 151 17.71 -19.56 15.73
CA GLU A 151 16.27 -19.81 15.63
C GLU A 151 15.96 -20.93 14.63
N LEU A 152 16.68 -21.00 13.51
CA LEU A 152 16.55 -22.10 12.56
C LEU A 152 16.91 -23.45 13.19
N GLU A 153 17.99 -23.52 13.98
CA GLU A 153 18.40 -24.74 14.68
C GLU A 153 17.42 -25.15 15.79
N LYS A 154 16.83 -24.17 16.47
CA LYS A 154 15.75 -24.41 17.46
C LYS A 154 14.51 -25.02 16.81
N ARG A 155 14.07 -24.49 15.65
CA ARG A 155 12.93 -25.04 14.88
C ARG A 155 13.20 -26.47 14.42
N LYS A 156 14.38 -26.72 13.86
CA LYS A 156 14.79 -28.08 13.42
C LYS A 156 14.76 -29.09 14.57
N LYS A 157 15.27 -28.71 15.75
CA LYS A 157 15.30 -29.60 16.93
C LYS A 157 13.91 -29.98 17.44
N ASN A 158 12.96 -29.05 17.38
CA ASN A 158 11.60 -29.28 17.87
C ASN A 158 10.72 -30.05 16.87
N ASN A 159 11.16 -30.25 15.63
CA ASN A 159 10.39 -30.88 14.55
C ASN A 159 9.00 -30.24 14.38
N GLU A 160 8.94 -28.91 14.59
CA GLU A 160 7.74 -28.10 14.45
C GLU A 160 7.88 -27.20 13.22
N ARG A 161 6.74 -26.88 12.60
CA ARG A 161 6.64 -25.93 11.49
C ARG A 161 7.21 -24.55 11.86
N GLY A 162 7.13 -24.18 13.14
CA GLY A 162 7.60 -22.92 13.71
C GLY A 162 6.59 -21.78 13.56
N THR A 163 6.80 -20.74 14.34
CA THR A 163 6.00 -19.51 14.32
C THR A 163 6.89 -18.30 14.01
N ILE A 164 6.24 -17.25 13.51
CA ILE A 164 6.80 -15.92 13.25
C ILE A 164 6.07 -14.94 14.17
N GLU A 165 6.83 -14.06 14.84
CA GLU A 165 6.33 -13.16 15.90
C GLU A 165 6.52 -11.69 15.52
N GLU A 166 6.99 -11.42 14.31
CA GLU A 166 7.26 -10.09 13.81
C GLU A 166 5.98 -9.29 13.55
N PRO A 167 5.97 -7.96 13.74
CA PRO A 167 4.76 -7.16 13.67
C PRO A 167 4.26 -6.98 12.24
N VAL A 168 2.94 -6.86 12.09
CA VAL A 168 2.30 -6.45 10.84
C VAL A 168 1.82 -5.01 10.99
N TYR A 169 2.13 -4.15 10.01
CA TYR A 169 1.71 -2.75 10.05
C TYR A 169 0.31 -2.60 9.44
N GLY A 170 -0.67 -2.35 10.31
CA GLY A 170 -2.08 -2.20 9.92
C GLY A 170 -2.44 -0.76 9.60
N PHE A 171 -3.09 -0.51 8.46
CA PHE A 171 -3.66 0.79 8.12
C PHE A 171 -5.14 0.67 7.78
N TRP A 172 -5.99 1.53 8.34
CA TRP A 172 -7.38 1.63 7.89
C TRP A 172 -7.62 2.89 7.06
N VAL A 173 -8.43 2.70 6.03
CA VAL A 173 -8.74 3.71 5.02
C VAL A 173 -10.26 3.77 4.87
N ASP A 174 -10.85 4.81 5.42
CA ASP A 174 -12.27 5.12 5.21
C ASP A 174 -12.47 5.63 3.76
N GLN A 175 -13.32 4.92 3.02
CA GLN A 175 -13.66 5.19 1.62
C GLN A 175 -15.05 5.81 1.46
N ASN A 176 -15.71 6.15 2.58
CA ASN A 176 -17.10 6.61 2.68
C ASN A 176 -18.13 5.48 2.49
N ARG A 177 -19.41 5.76 2.81
CA ARG A 177 -20.54 4.81 2.68
C ARG A 177 -20.31 3.45 3.36
N GLY A 178 -19.67 3.48 4.53
CA GLY A 178 -19.38 2.27 5.31
C GLY A 178 -18.26 1.40 4.74
N VAL A 179 -17.63 1.81 3.62
CA VAL A 179 -16.52 1.07 3.04
C VAL A 179 -15.23 1.42 3.77
N VAL A 180 -14.59 0.41 4.36
CA VAL A 180 -13.28 0.55 5.00
C VAL A 180 -12.33 -0.49 4.44
N ASP A 181 -11.22 -0.01 3.90
CA ASP A 181 -10.11 -0.84 3.44
C ASP A 181 -9.10 -1.01 4.59
N LEU A 182 -8.85 -2.26 4.98
CA LEU A 182 -7.91 -2.69 6.00
C LEU A 182 -6.65 -3.23 5.33
N TRP A 183 -5.56 -2.47 5.37
CA TRP A 183 -4.29 -2.83 4.78
C TRP A 183 -3.37 -3.45 5.82
N TYR A 184 -2.76 -4.58 5.47
CA TYR A 184 -1.81 -5.30 6.31
C TYR A 184 -0.47 -5.34 5.59
N TRP A 185 0.50 -4.56 6.07
CA TRP A 185 1.83 -4.46 5.49
C TRP A 185 2.84 -5.28 6.29
N ALA A 186 3.54 -6.16 5.59
CA ALA A 186 4.68 -6.91 6.08
C ALA A 186 5.96 -6.21 5.64
N PHE A 187 6.96 -6.21 6.52
CA PHE A 187 8.27 -5.70 6.22
C PHE A 187 9.28 -6.84 6.23
N TYR A 188 10.17 -6.89 5.26
CA TYR A 188 11.27 -7.84 5.19
C TYR A 188 12.58 -7.08 5.06
N PRO A 189 13.68 -7.47 5.73
CA PRO A 189 14.97 -6.81 5.55
C PRO A 189 15.55 -6.94 4.13
N PHE A 190 15.11 -7.95 3.38
CA PHE A 190 15.65 -8.26 2.07
C PHE A 190 14.67 -9.10 1.25
N ASN A 191 14.49 -8.74 -0.01
CA ASN A 191 13.78 -9.53 -1.00
C ASN A 191 14.80 -10.24 -1.89
N PHE A 192 14.76 -11.56 -1.85
CA PHE A 192 15.47 -12.43 -2.77
C PHE A 192 14.57 -12.71 -3.99
N GLY A 193 14.93 -12.07 -5.09
CA GLY A 193 14.19 -12.10 -6.34
C GLY A 193 14.16 -13.48 -7.00
N LYS A 194 13.79 -13.51 -8.27
CA LYS A 194 13.48 -14.77 -8.96
C LYS A 194 14.52 -15.18 -9.98
N SER A 195 14.72 -16.48 -10.07
CA SER A 195 15.56 -17.06 -11.11
C SER A 195 14.94 -16.80 -12.48
N ALA A 196 15.64 -16.04 -13.31
CA ALA A 196 15.31 -15.75 -14.69
C ALA A 196 16.29 -16.47 -15.64
N SER A 197 16.44 -17.79 -15.44
CA SER A 197 17.26 -18.65 -16.30
C SER A 197 18.67 -18.06 -16.54
N ARG A 198 19.01 -17.69 -17.79
CA ARG A 198 20.34 -17.17 -18.18
C ARG A 198 20.70 -15.80 -17.58
N PHE A 199 19.74 -15.09 -16.97
CA PHE A 199 19.97 -13.77 -16.37
C PHE A 199 20.31 -13.82 -14.88
N GLY A 200 20.29 -15.02 -14.27
CA GLY A 200 20.53 -15.19 -12.84
C GLY A 200 19.27 -14.92 -12.01
N ILE A 201 19.44 -14.33 -10.83
CA ILE A 201 18.33 -13.95 -9.94
C ILE A 201 18.06 -12.46 -10.16
N LEU A 202 16.83 -12.11 -10.52
CA LEU A 202 16.42 -10.74 -10.84
C LEU A 202 15.48 -10.18 -9.77
N GLY A 203 15.65 -8.89 -9.47
CA GLY A 203 14.79 -8.17 -8.53
C GLY A 203 15.23 -8.25 -7.07
N ASN A 204 16.48 -8.64 -6.79
CA ASN A 204 17.03 -8.56 -5.44
C ASN A 204 17.02 -7.11 -4.96
N HIS A 205 16.56 -6.87 -3.73
CA HIS A 205 16.62 -5.53 -3.16
C HIS A 205 16.61 -5.57 -1.64
N VAL A 206 17.27 -4.58 -1.05
CA VAL A 206 17.32 -4.38 0.41
C VAL A 206 16.02 -3.75 0.85
N ALA A 207 15.47 -4.27 1.93
CA ALA A 207 14.17 -3.95 2.49
C ALA A 207 13.01 -4.14 1.51
N ASP A 208 12.00 -4.89 1.91
CA ASP A 208 10.81 -5.12 1.10
C ASP A 208 9.55 -4.85 1.91
N TRP A 209 8.53 -4.40 1.21
CA TRP A 209 7.24 -4.02 1.74
C TRP A 209 6.16 -4.68 0.90
N GLU A 210 5.58 -5.73 1.46
CA GLU A 210 4.51 -6.49 0.83
C GLU A 210 3.21 -6.33 1.63
N HIS A 211 2.07 -6.46 0.96
CA HIS A 211 0.80 -6.23 1.64
C HIS A 211 -0.38 -7.02 1.08
N LEU A 212 -1.42 -7.13 1.89
CA LEU A 212 -2.76 -7.46 1.43
C LEU A 212 -3.77 -6.46 1.96
N ARG A 213 -4.93 -6.39 1.32
CA ARG A 213 -6.02 -5.51 1.73
C ARG A 213 -7.30 -6.30 1.91
N VAL A 214 -7.85 -6.30 3.12
CA VAL A 214 -9.22 -6.76 3.37
C VAL A 214 -10.17 -5.58 3.21
N ARG A 215 -11.14 -5.69 2.32
CA ARG A 215 -12.18 -4.68 2.15
C ARG A 215 -13.42 -5.06 2.93
N THR A 216 -13.94 -4.13 3.71
CA THR A 216 -15.18 -4.26 4.46
C THR A 216 -16.25 -3.27 4.00
N VAL A 217 -17.51 -3.67 4.15
CA VAL A 217 -18.70 -2.82 4.01
C VAL A 217 -19.47 -2.93 5.31
N ASP A 218 -19.63 -1.81 6.01
CA ASP A 218 -20.27 -1.74 7.33
C ASP A 218 -19.65 -2.74 8.34
N GLY A 219 -18.32 -2.91 8.27
CA GLY A 219 -17.55 -3.81 9.13
C GLY A 219 -17.56 -5.30 8.71
N VAL A 220 -18.28 -5.65 7.63
CA VAL A 220 -18.35 -7.02 7.11
C VAL A 220 -17.42 -7.16 5.88
N PRO A 221 -16.49 -8.13 5.86
CA PRO A 221 -15.55 -8.30 4.75
C PRO A 221 -16.26 -8.80 3.49
N VAL A 222 -15.89 -8.22 2.34
CA VAL A 222 -16.48 -8.55 1.02
C VAL A 222 -15.43 -9.06 0.03
N SER A 223 -14.17 -8.66 0.19
CA SER A 223 -13.07 -9.12 -0.65
C SER A 223 -11.72 -8.96 0.02
N VAL A 224 -10.72 -9.66 -0.50
CA VAL A 224 -9.30 -9.48 -0.18
C VAL A 224 -8.55 -9.24 -1.47
N ASP A 225 -7.68 -8.24 -1.49
CA ASP A 225 -6.76 -7.96 -2.58
C ASP A 225 -5.38 -8.43 -2.16
N PHE A 226 -4.88 -9.44 -2.87
CA PHE A 226 -3.59 -10.06 -2.66
C PHE A 226 -2.57 -9.36 -3.56
N SER A 227 -1.60 -8.65 -2.95
CA SER A 227 -0.56 -7.94 -3.69
C SER A 227 0.64 -8.82 -3.93
N THR A 228 1.15 -8.79 -5.15
CA THR A 228 2.33 -9.53 -5.56
C THR A 228 3.24 -8.57 -6.29
N HIS A 229 4.36 -8.22 -5.66
CA HIS A 229 5.34 -7.24 -6.14
C HIS A 229 4.73 -5.84 -6.31
N GLU A 230 5.53 -4.85 -6.77
CA GLU A 230 5.05 -3.49 -7.05
C GLU A 230 3.74 -3.55 -7.87
N GLY A 231 2.62 -3.25 -7.20
CA GLY A 231 1.26 -3.57 -7.69
C GLY A 231 0.99 -3.13 -9.15
N GLY A 232 0.20 -3.92 -9.86
CA GLY A 232 -0.09 -3.72 -11.29
C GLY A 232 -0.58 -5.00 -11.95
N ARG A 233 -0.25 -5.20 -13.24
CA ARG A 233 -0.62 -6.40 -14.05
C ARG A 233 -0.14 -7.75 -13.47
N LEU A 234 0.64 -7.73 -12.39
CA LEU A 234 1.30 -8.86 -11.78
C LEU A 234 0.66 -9.27 -10.44
N SER A 235 -0.36 -8.54 -9.97
CA SER A 235 -1.16 -8.78 -8.75
C SER A 235 -1.91 -10.12 -8.82
N ALA A 236 -1.97 -10.87 -7.71
CA ALA A 236 -2.83 -12.05 -7.58
C ALA A 236 -4.32 -11.69 -7.60
N GLY A 237 -4.64 -10.41 -7.37
CA GLY A 237 -5.92 -9.81 -7.66
C GLY A 237 -6.91 -9.79 -6.50
N THR A 238 -8.09 -9.25 -6.79
CA THR A 238 -9.22 -9.22 -5.85
C THR A 238 -9.91 -10.59 -5.82
N VAL A 239 -9.93 -11.21 -4.65
CA VAL A 239 -10.67 -12.45 -4.37
C VAL A 239 -11.86 -12.12 -3.49
N ARG A 240 -13.05 -12.60 -3.86
CA ARG A 240 -14.27 -12.44 -3.05
C ARG A 240 -14.07 -13.10 -1.69
N TRP A 241 -14.54 -12.48 -0.62
CA TRP A 241 -14.37 -12.99 0.75
C TRP A 241 -14.79 -14.46 0.87
N GLU A 242 -15.93 -14.85 0.30
CA GLU A 242 -16.43 -16.23 0.30
C GLU A 242 -15.44 -17.27 -0.28
N ASP A 243 -14.59 -16.85 -1.22
CA ASP A 243 -13.66 -17.73 -1.95
C ASP A 243 -12.25 -17.82 -1.33
N VAL A 244 -11.94 -16.90 -0.41
CA VAL A 244 -10.66 -16.83 0.32
C VAL A 244 -10.56 -17.99 1.31
N GLU A 245 -9.41 -18.63 1.43
CA GLU A 245 -9.17 -19.57 2.53
C GLU A 245 -9.12 -18.82 3.87
N LYS A 246 -9.75 -19.38 4.92
CA LYS A 246 -9.82 -18.72 6.23
C LYS A 246 -9.56 -19.70 7.37
N VAL A 247 -8.98 -19.17 8.44
CA VAL A 247 -8.90 -19.82 9.77
C VAL A 247 -9.57 -18.87 10.76
N ASP A 248 -10.57 -19.36 11.50
CA ASP A 248 -11.34 -18.56 12.47
C ASP A 248 -11.89 -17.23 11.90
N ASP A 249 -12.42 -17.28 10.66
CA ASP A 249 -12.93 -16.12 9.90
C ASP A 249 -11.87 -15.04 9.58
N ARG A 250 -10.59 -15.40 9.61
CA ARG A 250 -9.47 -14.54 9.21
C ARG A 250 -8.83 -15.06 7.93
N PRO A 251 -8.43 -14.17 7.01
CA PRO A 251 -7.93 -14.59 5.70
C PRO A 251 -6.56 -15.26 5.84
N VAL A 252 -6.38 -16.34 5.10
CA VAL A 252 -5.08 -17.01 4.93
C VAL A 252 -4.40 -16.44 3.69
N ALA A 253 -3.11 -16.16 3.81
CA ALA A 253 -2.28 -15.64 2.74
C ALA A 253 -0.98 -16.45 2.64
N TYR A 254 -0.56 -16.76 1.42
CA TYR A 254 0.62 -17.57 1.15
C TYR A 254 1.75 -16.67 0.64
N VAL A 255 2.88 -16.67 1.34
CA VAL A 255 4.01 -15.78 1.04
C VAL A 255 5.00 -16.48 0.12
N ALA A 256 5.32 -15.85 -1.00
CA ALA A 256 6.25 -16.40 -1.98
C ALA A 256 7.67 -16.45 -1.40
N MET A 257 8.32 -17.60 -1.53
CA MET A 257 9.66 -17.82 -1.00
C MET A 257 10.64 -16.78 -1.56
N GLY A 258 11.30 -16.05 -0.67
CA GLY A 258 12.34 -15.06 -0.93
C GLY A 258 11.84 -13.73 -1.48
N SER A 259 10.84 -13.74 -2.36
CA SER A 259 10.35 -12.53 -3.05
C SER A 259 9.07 -11.96 -2.44
N HIS A 260 8.55 -12.64 -1.43
CA HIS A 260 7.50 -12.21 -0.50
C HIS A 260 6.13 -11.81 -1.04
N GLY A 261 5.91 -11.87 -2.35
CA GLY A 261 4.61 -11.70 -2.98
C GLY A 261 3.53 -12.54 -2.31
N VAL A 262 2.37 -11.93 -2.07
CA VAL A 262 1.30 -12.50 -1.24
C VAL A 262 0.21 -13.09 -2.12
N TRP A 263 -0.05 -14.39 -1.98
CA TRP A 263 -0.96 -15.15 -2.84
C TRP A 263 -2.16 -15.73 -2.07
N PRO A 264 -3.32 -15.92 -2.72
CA PRO A 264 -4.50 -16.52 -2.11
C PRO A 264 -4.40 -18.05 -1.96
N GLU A 265 -3.49 -18.70 -2.68
CA GLU A 265 -3.36 -20.16 -2.75
C GLU A 265 -1.88 -20.60 -2.77
N PRO A 266 -1.57 -21.82 -2.28
CA PRO A 266 -0.22 -22.40 -2.40
C PRO A 266 0.03 -22.87 -3.85
N GLY A 267 1.30 -22.87 -4.28
CA GLY A 267 1.72 -23.41 -5.57
C GLY A 267 2.71 -22.53 -6.33
N ASP A 268 2.88 -22.86 -7.61
CA ASP A 268 3.70 -22.11 -8.56
C ASP A 268 2.82 -21.07 -9.27
N HIS A 269 3.15 -19.79 -9.12
CA HIS A 269 2.40 -18.66 -9.66
C HIS A 269 3.24 -17.89 -10.68
N VAL A 270 2.88 -17.98 -11.96
CA VAL A 270 3.53 -17.21 -13.02
C VAL A 270 2.99 -15.79 -12.96
N TYR A 271 3.80 -14.83 -12.53
CA TYR A 271 3.37 -13.44 -12.45
C TYR A 271 3.87 -12.60 -13.63
N ALA A 272 5.03 -12.91 -14.23
CA ALA A 272 5.52 -12.24 -15.44
C ALA A 272 5.91 -13.24 -16.54
N ASP A 273 5.51 -12.93 -17.77
CA ASP A 273 5.93 -13.65 -18.99
C ASP A 273 6.51 -12.63 -19.99
N LEU A 274 7.82 -12.72 -20.23
CA LEU A 274 8.54 -11.87 -21.17
C LEU A 274 8.66 -12.61 -22.51
N GLY A 275 7.57 -12.57 -23.27
CA GLY A 275 7.52 -12.98 -24.68
C GLY A 275 7.71 -14.48 -24.92
N ASN A 276 7.21 -15.35 -24.03
CA ASN A 276 7.37 -16.81 -24.07
C ASN A 276 8.83 -17.30 -23.95
N ILE A 277 9.77 -16.41 -23.60
CA ILE A 277 11.19 -16.75 -23.44
C ILE A 277 11.52 -17.01 -21.95
N PHE A 278 10.85 -16.29 -21.04
CA PHE A 278 11.10 -16.38 -19.59
C PHE A 278 9.80 -16.19 -18.81
N LYS A 279 9.49 -17.18 -17.96
CA LYS A 279 8.42 -17.10 -16.95
C LYS A 279 9.06 -16.83 -15.59
N VAL A 280 8.61 -15.78 -14.93
CA VAL A 280 8.99 -15.48 -13.54
C VAL A 280 7.92 -16.08 -12.63
N VAL A 281 8.34 -16.95 -11.72
CA VAL A 281 7.45 -17.81 -10.93
C VAL A 281 7.66 -17.55 -9.45
N ASP A 282 6.59 -17.16 -8.78
CA ASP A 282 6.47 -17.20 -7.33
C ASP A 282 6.16 -18.63 -6.88
N LYS A 283 6.85 -19.07 -5.84
CA LYS A 283 6.63 -20.37 -5.23
C LYS A 283 6.12 -20.17 -3.82
N THR A 284 4.91 -20.66 -3.57
CA THR A 284 4.30 -20.65 -2.25
C THR A 284 4.00 -22.09 -1.83
N ASP A 285 4.09 -22.37 -0.54
CA ASP A 285 3.67 -23.66 0.03
C ASP A 285 3.10 -23.47 1.45
N ASP A 286 2.61 -24.57 2.03
CA ASP A 286 2.01 -24.61 3.36
C ASP A 286 2.83 -25.47 4.34
N GLU A 287 4.15 -25.55 4.14
CA GLU A 287 5.02 -26.47 4.89
C GLU A 287 5.99 -25.75 5.85
N GLY A 288 6.18 -24.43 5.73
CA GLY A 288 7.08 -23.62 6.57
C GLY A 288 6.38 -22.75 7.60
N PRO A 289 7.09 -21.93 8.39
CA PRO A 289 6.53 -21.24 9.56
C PRO A 289 5.19 -20.53 9.34
N ILE A 290 4.33 -20.56 10.37
CA ILE A 290 3.06 -19.83 10.38
C ILE A 290 3.28 -18.48 11.06
N TRP A 291 2.84 -17.42 10.40
CA TRP A 291 2.83 -16.08 10.95
C TRP A 291 1.39 -15.65 11.20
N ASP A 292 0.96 -15.78 12.45
CA ASP A 292 -0.36 -15.32 12.88
C ASP A 292 -0.27 -13.85 13.30
N ALA A 293 -0.92 -12.96 12.56
CA ALA A 293 -0.89 -11.53 12.84
C ALA A 293 -1.83 -11.11 13.99
N LEU A 294 -2.67 -12.01 14.52
CA LEU A 294 -3.59 -11.72 15.61
C LEU A 294 -2.83 -11.15 16.82
N ASP A 295 -3.34 -10.05 17.36
CA ASP A 295 -2.76 -9.30 18.49
C ASP A 295 -1.35 -8.73 18.24
N ASN A 296 -0.86 -8.82 17.00
CA ASN A 296 0.44 -8.32 16.57
C ASN A 296 0.37 -7.34 15.38
N VAL A 297 -0.82 -6.78 15.14
CA VAL A 297 -1.02 -5.69 14.18
C VAL A 297 -0.74 -4.36 14.87
N ILE A 298 0.11 -3.51 14.28
CA ILE A 298 0.37 -2.14 14.73
C ILE A 298 -0.55 -1.19 13.95
N PRO A 299 -1.67 -0.72 14.54
CA PRO A 299 -2.71 -0.01 13.81
C PRO A 299 -2.35 1.47 13.59
N ALA A 300 -2.69 2.01 12.42
CA ALA A 300 -2.54 3.42 12.10
C ALA A 300 -3.64 3.94 11.17
N ARG A 301 -4.17 5.11 11.49
CA ARG A 301 -5.11 5.81 10.61
C ARG A 301 -4.35 6.40 9.43
N TYR A 302 -4.85 6.20 8.22
CA TYR A 302 -4.16 6.76 7.05
C TYR A 302 -4.61 8.17 6.67
N TRP A 303 -5.93 8.48 6.65
CA TRP A 303 -6.43 9.84 6.36
C TRP A 303 -7.33 10.39 7.46
N ALA A 304 -7.43 11.72 7.48
CA ALA A 304 -8.30 12.47 8.37
C ALA A 304 -9.76 12.04 8.24
N ASN A 305 -10.26 11.97 7.01
CA ASN A 305 -11.63 11.58 6.66
C ASN A 305 -11.70 11.16 5.18
N ALA A 306 -12.76 10.43 4.80
CA ALA A 306 -12.95 9.93 3.43
C ALA A 306 -13.21 11.01 2.38
N HIS A 307 -13.70 12.19 2.77
CA HIS A 307 -14.12 13.25 1.84
C HIS A 307 -12.92 14.06 1.35
N GLU A 308 -12.12 14.59 2.27
CA GLU A 308 -10.94 15.39 1.96
C GLU A 308 -9.75 14.50 1.56
N ARG A 309 -9.72 13.24 2.03
CA ARG A 309 -8.60 12.31 1.86
C ARG A 309 -7.25 12.96 2.20
N LYS A 310 -7.24 13.78 3.26
CA LYS A 310 -6.03 14.41 3.76
C LYS A 310 -5.28 13.40 4.63
N ARG A 311 -4.08 12.98 4.21
CA ARG A 311 -3.23 12.07 5.00
C ARG A 311 -3.02 12.59 6.43
N VAL A 312 -3.12 11.68 7.40
CA VAL A 312 -2.73 11.97 8.79
C VAL A 312 -1.21 12.08 8.83
N ARG A 313 -0.71 13.07 9.55
CA ARG A 313 0.72 13.15 9.86
C ARG A 313 0.95 12.43 11.18
N HIS A 314 1.84 11.44 11.17
CA HIS A 314 2.20 10.69 12.36
C HIS A 314 3.29 11.44 13.16
N ALA A 315 3.38 11.18 14.46
CA ALA A 315 4.33 11.82 15.35
C ALA A 315 4.88 10.82 16.37
N GLY A 316 5.92 11.20 17.10
CA GLY A 316 6.56 10.33 18.09
C GLY A 316 7.12 9.08 17.41
N LYS A 317 6.92 7.90 18.02
CA LYS A 317 7.47 6.63 17.51
C LYS A 317 6.93 6.22 16.13
N ASP A 318 5.86 6.86 15.65
CA ASP A 318 5.24 6.59 14.36
C ASP A 318 5.64 7.59 13.26
N SER A 319 6.51 8.57 13.56
CA SER A 319 6.96 9.58 12.58
C SER A 319 7.55 8.95 11.31
N TRP A 320 8.20 7.79 11.40
CA TRP A 320 8.72 7.06 10.24
C TRP A 320 7.68 6.77 9.16
N ARG A 321 6.41 6.65 9.51
CA ARG A 321 5.31 6.45 8.54
C ARG A 321 5.15 7.64 7.60
N ASN A 322 5.70 8.80 7.95
CA ASN A 322 5.72 9.97 7.07
C ASN A 322 6.89 9.95 6.07
N PHE A 323 7.84 9.01 6.17
CA PHE A 323 8.97 8.91 5.26
C PHE A 323 8.49 8.64 3.83
N LYS A 324 9.08 9.32 2.86
CA LYS A 324 8.67 9.31 1.44
C LYS A 324 9.71 8.68 0.52
N GLY A 325 10.89 8.36 1.04
CA GLY A 325 11.97 7.76 0.27
C GLY A 325 11.78 6.27 -0.01
N ARG A 326 12.89 5.62 -0.35
CA ARG A 326 13.02 4.17 -0.54
C ARG A 326 13.77 3.54 0.64
N TRP A 327 13.39 2.33 1.00
CA TRP A 327 13.87 1.66 2.22
C TRP A 327 15.14 0.83 2.02
N GLY A 328 15.83 0.99 0.90
CA GLY A 328 17.02 0.23 0.59
C GLY A 328 17.84 0.91 -0.48
N ASN A 329 18.87 0.20 -0.93
CA ASN A 329 19.82 0.65 -1.95
C ASN A 329 19.13 1.02 -3.27
N LYS A 330 19.81 1.88 -4.02
CA LYS A 330 19.48 2.15 -5.42
C LYS A 330 19.83 0.95 -6.29
N GLY A 331 18.92 0.63 -7.20
CA GLY A 331 19.06 -0.47 -8.14
C GLY A 331 20.06 -0.20 -9.26
N GLU A 332 20.48 -1.26 -9.91
CA GLU A 332 21.33 -1.22 -11.10
C GLU A 332 20.46 -1.00 -12.35
N ILE A 333 20.97 -0.24 -13.32
CA ILE A 333 20.28 0.04 -14.59
C ILE A 333 21.17 -0.21 -15.83
N ASP A 334 22.43 -0.55 -15.63
CA ASP A 334 23.46 -0.68 -16.66
C ASP A 334 23.62 -2.10 -17.20
N CYS A 335 22.85 -3.07 -16.67
CA CYS A 335 22.84 -4.42 -17.21
C CYS A 335 22.29 -4.44 -18.65
N TRP A 336 22.90 -5.23 -19.54
CA TRP A 336 22.61 -5.18 -20.97
C TRP A 336 21.16 -5.56 -21.35
N TRP A 337 20.46 -6.29 -20.47
CA TRP A 337 19.05 -6.66 -20.64
C TRP A 337 18.06 -5.68 -20.01
N HIS A 338 18.52 -4.67 -19.25
CA HIS A 338 17.64 -3.67 -18.64
C HIS A 338 16.67 -3.01 -19.64
N PRO A 339 17.07 -2.65 -20.88
CA PRO A 339 16.15 -2.08 -21.86
C PRO A 339 15.02 -3.02 -22.32
N ILE A 340 15.15 -4.33 -22.06
CA ILE A 340 14.20 -5.36 -22.48
C ILE A 340 13.29 -5.77 -21.30
N VAL A 341 13.89 -5.99 -20.13
CA VAL A 341 13.23 -6.55 -18.94
C VAL A 341 12.73 -5.46 -17.98
N GLY A 342 13.36 -4.28 -18.00
CA GLY A 342 13.01 -3.14 -17.15
C GLY A 342 13.65 -3.15 -15.77
N PHE A 343 14.40 -4.18 -15.40
CA PHE A 343 15.14 -4.28 -14.14
C PHE A 343 16.36 -5.22 -14.25
N CYS A 344 17.35 -5.00 -13.37
CA CYS A 344 18.58 -5.79 -13.28
C CYS A 344 18.52 -6.84 -12.16
N GLN A 345 19.67 -7.42 -11.80
CA GLN A 345 19.76 -8.34 -10.67
C GLN A 345 19.38 -7.64 -9.37
N VAL A 346 19.95 -6.45 -9.15
CA VAL A 346 19.57 -5.55 -8.07
C VAL A 346 18.55 -4.53 -8.59
N ALA A 347 17.41 -4.43 -7.93
CA ALA A 347 16.39 -3.43 -8.20
C ALA A 347 16.39 -2.32 -7.13
N ASP A 348 15.75 -1.19 -7.45
CA ASP A 348 15.45 -0.17 -6.46
C ASP A 348 14.61 -0.79 -5.34
N ALA A 349 14.97 -0.52 -4.09
CA ALA A 349 14.10 -0.89 -2.98
C ALA A 349 12.74 -0.20 -3.07
N PRO A 350 11.66 -0.89 -2.68
CA PRO A 350 10.33 -0.35 -2.77
C PRO A 350 10.16 0.87 -1.85
N PRO A 351 9.21 1.74 -2.22
CA PRO A 351 8.47 2.49 -1.23
C PRO A 351 8.16 1.80 0.09
N GLY A 352 8.05 2.56 1.17
CA GLY A 352 7.26 2.13 2.32
C GLY A 352 5.77 2.41 2.17
N PRO A 353 4.96 2.13 3.20
CA PRO A 353 3.50 2.27 3.16
C PRO A 353 2.98 3.70 2.96
N ASN A 354 3.83 4.73 2.99
CA ASN A 354 3.42 6.11 2.69
C ASN A 354 3.19 6.34 1.19
N ARG A 355 2.24 5.62 0.61
CA ARG A 355 1.84 5.67 -0.80
C ARG A 355 0.35 5.93 -0.89
N ASP A 356 -0.17 6.12 -2.10
CA ASP A 356 -1.57 6.47 -2.34
C ASP A 356 -2.50 5.29 -2.01
N PHE A 357 -2.76 5.05 -0.73
CA PHE A 357 -3.88 4.21 -0.35
C PHE A 357 -5.19 4.81 -0.87
N GLY A 358 -6.29 4.09 -0.75
CA GLY A 358 -7.60 4.56 -1.20
C GLY A 358 -7.86 4.44 -2.70
N VAL A 359 -7.01 3.69 -3.40
CA VAL A 359 -7.35 3.13 -4.71
C VAL A 359 -8.45 2.06 -4.55
N PRO A 360 -9.42 1.98 -5.47
CA PRO A 360 -10.39 0.89 -5.50
C PRO A 360 -9.71 -0.49 -5.62
N PRO A 361 -10.44 -1.60 -5.44
CA PRO A 361 -9.97 -2.93 -5.76
C PRO A 361 -9.55 -3.04 -7.21
N GLU A 362 -8.69 -4.02 -7.49
CA GLU A 362 -8.28 -4.31 -8.85
C GLU A 362 -9.49 -4.58 -9.75
N CYS A 363 -10.51 -5.25 -9.22
CA CYS A 363 -11.79 -5.41 -9.87
C CYS A 363 -12.99 -5.33 -8.91
N ILE A 364 -14.13 -4.91 -9.45
CA ILE A 364 -15.40 -4.90 -8.72
C ILE A 364 -15.99 -6.31 -8.75
N VAL A 365 -16.23 -6.87 -7.57
CA VAL A 365 -16.86 -8.18 -7.41
C VAL A 365 -18.36 -8.04 -7.66
N ALA A 366 -18.90 -8.76 -8.66
CA ALA A 366 -20.30 -8.61 -9.09
C ALA A 366 -20.94 -9.95 -9.47
N PRO A 367 -22.17 -10.27 -9.02
CA PRO A 367 -22.83 -11.49 -9.46
C PRO A 367 -23.19 -11.39 -10.95
N ARG A 368 -23.22 -12.54 -11.61
CA ARG A 368 -23.71 -12.67 -12.99
C ARG A 368 -25.21 -12.35 -13.05
N ALA A 369 -25.61 -11.87 -14.22
CA ALA A 369 -26.99 -11.72 -14.63
C ALA A 369 -27.25 -12.51 -15.92
N THR A 370 -28.51 -12.74 -16.24
CA THR A 370 -28.92 -13.50 -17.42
C THR A 370 -29.02 -12.64 -18.67
N ASP A 371 -29.69 -11.48 -18.59
CA ASP A 371 -30.14 -10.76 -19.79
C ASP A 371 -29.55 -9.35 -19.92
N TYR A 372 -29.45 -8.63 -18.80
CA TYR A 372 -29.01 -7.24 -18.75
C TYR A 372 -27.98 -7.05 -17.67
N SER A 373 -26.99 -6.21 -17.96
CA SER A 373 -26.11 -5.70 -16.93
C SER A 373 -26.74 -4.49 -16.27
N THR A 374 -26.67 -4.44 -14.95
CA THR A 374 -27.08 -3.29 -14.15
C THR A 374 -25.84 -2.65 -13.55
N TYR A 375 -25.69 -1.34 -13.71
CA TYR A 375 -24.59 -0.56 -13.16
C TYR A 375 -25.12 0.46 -12.17
N ASN A 376 -24.84 0.25 -10.89
CA ASN A 376 -25.09 1.19 -9.82
C ASN A 376 -23.77 1.82 -9.39
N PHE A 377 -23.67 3.14 -9.42
CA PHE A 377 -22.43 3.84 -9.08
C PHE A 377 -22.68 5.25 -8.54
N TYR A 378 -21.62 5.83 -7.98
CA TYR A 378 -21.62 7.16 -7.37
C TYR A 378 -20.49 8.01 -7.95
N LEU A 379 -20.67 9.32 -7.95
CA LEU A 379 -19.64 10.28 -8.33
C LEU A 379 -19.10 10.95 -7.06
N SER A 380 -17.77 11.10 -6.98
CA SER A 380 -17.14 11.85 -5.89
C SER A 380 -17.61 13.31 -5.89
N SER A 381 -17.64 13.97 -4.71
CA SER A 381 -18.02 15.39 -4.61
C SER A 381 -17.25 16.29 -5.59
N PRO A 382 -15.92 16.16 -5.76
CA PRO A 382 -15.18 16.96 -6.75
C PRO A 382 -15.61 16.71 -8.21
N ALA A 383 -15.99 15.47 -8.54
CA ALA A 383 -16.48 15.15 -9.88
C ALA A 383 -17.89 15.73 -10.12
N VAL A 384 -18.74 15.76 -9.09
CA VAL A 384 -20.07 16.37 -9.14
C VAL A 384 -19.97 17.89 -9.30
N GLU A 385 -19.14 18.55 -8.48
CA GLU A 385 -18.91 20.00 -8.54
C GLU A 385 -18.41 20.40 -9.93
N TRP A 386 -17.40 19.69 -10.45
CA TRP A 386 -16.91 19.93 -11.81
C TRP A 386 -18.00 19.71 -12.87
N ALA A 387 -18.82 18.67 -12.73
CA ALA A 387 -19.88 18.35 -13.68
C ALA A 387 -20.95 19.46 -13.72
N GLU A 388 -21.35 19.98 -12.56
CA GLU A 388 -22.32 21.07 -12.44
C GLU A 388 -21.78 22.37 -13.05
N GLU A 389 -20.52 22.72 -12.76
CA GLU A 389 -19.84 23.90 -13.33
C GLU A 389 -19.73 23.85 -14.87
N ASN A 390 -19.64 22.64 -15.44
CA ASN A 390 -19.52 22.41 -16.88
C ASN A 390 -20.86 22.08 -17.57
N GLY A 391 -21.99 22.23 -16.87
CA GLY A 391 -23.33 22.02 -17.44
C GLY A 391 -23.60 20.58 -17.89
N ILE A 392 -22.97 19.60 -17.24
CA ILE A 392 -23.23 18.18 -17.46
C ILE A 392 -24.67 17.85 -17.06
N THR A 393 -25.36 17.13 -17.93
CA THR A 393 -26.77 16.74 -17.72
C THR A 393 -26.99 15.24 -17.93
N MET A 394 -26.03 14.57 -18.56
CA MET A 394 -26.11 13.16 -18.89
C MET A 394 -24.81 12.45 -18.49
N VAL A 395 -24.92 11.16 -18.18
CA VAL A 395 -23.79 10.26 -17.98
C VAL A 395 -23.90 9.13 -18.99
N GLU A 396 -22.88 8.96 -19.82
CA GLU A 396 -22.73 7.78 -20.67
C GLU A 396 -22.04 6.67 -19.86
N VAL A 397 -22.63 5.49 -19.84
CA VAL A 397 -22.07 4.27 -19.26
C VAL A 397 -21.64 3.37 -20.41
N GLU A 398 -20.36 3.03 -20.45
CA GLU A 398 -19.78 2.16 -21.46
C GLU A 398 -19.41 0.81 -20.83
N GLN A 399 -20.20 -0.22 -21.13
CA GLN A 399 -19.87 -1.61 -20.82
C GLN A 399 -18.83 -2.12 -21.82
N ILE A 400 -17.74 -2.67 -21.31
CA ILE A 400 -16.68 -3.25 -22.10
C ILE A 400 -16.84 -4.77 -22.07
N CYS A 401 -16.99 -5.35 -23.24
CA CYS A 401 -17.12 -6.77 -23.48
C CYS A 401 -15.80 -7.35 -23.99
N ALA A 402 -15.54 -8.62 -23.67
CA ALA A 402 -14.37 -9.34 -24.12
C ALA A 402 -14.72 -10.78 -24.52
N ARG A 403 -13.94 -11.35 -25.44
CA ARG A 403 -13.93 -12.80 -25.74
C ARG A 403 -12.54 -13.25 -26.22
N PRO A 404 -12.19 -14.54 -26.07
CA PRO A 404 -10.99 -15.11 -26.69
C PRO A 404 -11.06 -15.05 -28.23
N ARG A 405 -9.93 -14.78 -28.89
CA ARG A 405 -9.80 -14.93 -30.35
C ARG A 405 -9.74 -16.42 -30.74
N ARG A 406 -10.34 -16.79 -31.88
CA ARG A 406 -10.53 -18.20 -32.29
C ARG A 406 -9.37 -18.84 -33.06
N ASP A 407 -8.30 -18.10 -33.37
CA ASP A 407 -7.31 -18.55 -34.37
C ASP A 407 -5.93 -18.86 -33.76
N LYS A 408 -5.81 -19.99 -33.04
CA LYS A 408 -4.66 -20.93 -33.02
C LYS A 408 -4.86 -22.01 -31.95
N GLY A 409 -4.38 -23.23 -32.24
CA GLY A 409 -4.62 -24.43 -31.44
C GLY A 409 -4.00 -24.38 -30.05
N ASP A 410 -4.79 -24.83 -29.07
CA ASP A 410 -4.59 -25.33 -27.70
C ASP A 410 -3.28 -25.16 -26.89
N ASP A 411 -2.29 -24.39 -27.33
CA ASP A 411 -1.01 -24.30 -26.61
C ASP A 411 -0.38 -22.90 -26.70
N ASP A 412 -1.10 -21.85 -26.26
CA ASP A 412 -0.46 -20.61 -25.79
C ASP A 412 -1.43 -19.72 -24.99
N THR A 413 -1.22 -19.57 -23.68
CA THR A 413 -2.00 -18.70 -22.78
C THR A 413 -1.41 -17.29 -22.70
N SER A 414 -1.04 -16.68 -23.84
CA SER A 414 -0.56 -15.31 -23.84
C SER A 414 -1.74 -14.32 -23.73
N VAL A 415 -1.58 -13.27 -22.93
CA VAL A 415 -2.62 -12.27 -22.59
C VAL A 415 -3.03 -11.39 -23.80
N GLU A 416 -2.44 -11.61 -24.98
CA GLU A 416 -2.60 -10.76 -26.17
C GLU A 416 -3.75 -11.18 -27.12
N ASP A 417 -4.45 -12.29 -26.84
CA ASP A 417 -5.48 -12.85 -27.72
C ASP A 417 -6.93 -12.60 -27.28
N ILE A 418 -7.21 -11.40 -26.77
CA ILE A 418 -8.56 -10.98 -26.36
C ILE A 418 -9.12 -9.93 -27.33
N GLU A 419 -10.27 -10.22 -27.92
CA GLU A 419 -11.06 -9.24 -28.67
C GLU A 419 -11.98 -8.46 -27.72
N THR A 420 -11.98 -7.14 -27.81
CA THR A 420 -12.84 -6.27 -26.99
C THR A 420 -13.72 -5.36 -27.85
N TRP A 421 -14.96 -5.15 -27.41
CA TRP A 421 -15.90 -4.18 -27.97
C TRP A 421 -16.72 -3.57 -26.84
N SER A 422 -17.47 -2.51 -27.11
CA SER A 422 -18.30 -1.86 -26.09
C SER A 422 -19.77 -1.74 -26.45
N THR A 423 -20.59 -1.63 -25.41
CA THR A 423 -22.01 -1.31 -25.48
C THR A 423 -22.22 -0.09 -24.60
N LYS A 424 -22.98 0.90 -25.09
CA LYS A 424 -23.18 2.18 -24.41
C LYS A 424 -24.63 2.38 -24.04
N GLY A 425 -24.86 3.00 -22.89
CA GLY A 425 -26.15 3.51 -22.44
C GLY A 425 -25.98 4.92 -21.92
N VAL A 426 -27.02 5.75 -22.00
CA VAL A 426 -26.98 7.12 -21.49
C VAL A 426 -28.09 7.29 -20.47
N ILE A 427 -27.75 7.85 -19.32
CA ILE A 427 -28.66 8.15 -18.21
C ILE A 427 -28.56 9.62 -17.83
N SER A 428 -29.55 10.14 -17.11
CA SER A 428 -29.47 11.48 -16.55
C SER A 428 -28.40 11.57 -15.46
N PHE A 429 -27.68 12.69 -15.43
CA PHE A 429 -26.83 13.05 -14.31
C PHE A 429 -27.69 13.35 -13.07
N ARG A 430 -27.32 12.80 -11.92
CA ARG A 430 -28.07 12.89 -10.66
C ARG A 430 -27.26 13.51 -9.51
N GLY A 431 -26.18 14.22 -9.82
CA GLY A 431 -25.33 14.84 -8.80
C GLY A 431 -24.70 13.80 -7.87
N LYS A 432 -24.87 13.97 -6.55
CA LYS A 432 -24.34 13.06 -5.52
C LYS A 432 -25.16 11.78 -5.34
N ASP A 433 -26.37 11.72 -5.91
CA ASP A 433 -27.22 10.54 -5.79
C ASP A 433 -26.67 9.35 -6.57
N LYS A 434 -27.14 8.15 -6.20
CA LYS A 434 -26.85 6.93 -6.94
C LYS A 434 -27.33 7.03 -8.39
N HIS A 435 -26.42 6.73 -9.31
CA HIS A 435 -26.72 6.54 -10.72
C HIS A 435 -26.98 5.07 -11.00
N SER A 436 -27.94 4.78 -11.86
CA SER A 436 -28.33 3.42 -12.24
C SER A 436 -28.55 3.32 -13.74
N ALA A 437 -27.81 2.44 -14.41
CA ALA A 437 -27.96 2.16 -15.84
C ALA A 437 -28.21 0.68 -16.09
N ASN A 438 -29.01 0.37 -17.11
CA ASN A 438 -29.23 -0.99 -17.59
C ASN A 438 -28.78 -1.09 -19.05
N LEU A 439 -27.87 -2.01 -19.32
CA LEU A 439 -27.34 -2.25 -20.66
C LEU A 439 -27.58 -3.70 -21.05
N PRO A 440 -27.78 -4.00 -22.35
CA PRO A 440 -27.87 -5.39 -22.79
C PRO A 440 -26.54 -6.12 -22.52
N GLY A 441 -26.64 -7.40 -22.18
CA GLY A 441 -25.46 -8.23 -22.00
C GLY A 441 -24.57 -8.29 -23.25
N CYS A 442 -23.29 -8.56 -23.04
CA CYS A 442 -22.33 -8.90 -24.08
C CYS A 442 -22.84 -10.08 -24.91
N LYS A 443 -22.93 -9.88 -26.22
CA LYS A 443 -23.41 -10.89 -27.16
C LYS A 443 -22.23 -11.64 -27.78
N GLY A 444 -22.40 -12.94 -27.97
CA GLY A 444 -21.45 -13.79 -28.66
C GLY A 444 -21.13 -15.07 -27.89
N VAL A 445 -20.49 -16.02 -28.58
CA VAL A 445 -19.99 -17.23 -27.93
C VAL A 445 -18.80 -16.85 -27.06
N GLN A 446 -18.80 -17.31 -25.80
CA GLN A 446 -17.75 -17.04 -24.80
C GLN A 446 -17.49 -15.53 -24.56
N SER A 447 -18.49 -14.67 -24.83
CA SER A 447 -18.39 -13.27 -24.49
C SER A 447 -18.69 -13.03 -23.02
N SER A 448 -17.91 -12.16 -22.38
CA SER A 448 -18.14 -11.74 -21.01
C SER A 448 -17.98 -10.24 -20.83
N VAL A 449 -18.59 -9.71 -19.78
CA VAL A 449 -18.32 -8.36 -19.30
C VAL A 449 -16.92 -8.34 -18.69
N ARG A 450 -16.10 -7.41 -19.16
CA ARG A 450 -14.71 -7.21 -18.73
C ARG A 450 -14.59 -6.10 -17.70
N GLY A 451 -15.41 -5.07 -17.85
CA GLY A 451 -15.33 -3.84 -17.08
C GLY A 451 -16.28 -2.79 -17.62
N TYR A 452 -16.22 -1.59 -17.06
CA TYR A 452 -16.98 -0.45 -17.56
C TYR A 452 -16.29 0.89 -17.33
N ARG A 453 -16.73 1.90 -18.08
CA ARG A 453 -16.30 3.31 -17.97
C ARG A 453 -17.52 4.20 -17.90
N ILE A 454 -17.32 5.41 -17.40
CA ILE A 454 -18.33 6.45 -17.42
C ILE A 454 -17.79 7.70 -18.09
N SER A 455 -18.65 8.40 -18.83
CA SER A 455 -18.34 9.69 -19.43
C SER A 455 -19.38 10.73 -19.01
N LEU A 456 -18.92 11.95 -18.74
CA LEU A 456 -19.78 13.06 -18.37
C LEU A 456 -20.12 13.87 -19.62
N CYS A 457 -21.41 13.99 -19.93
CA CYS A 457 -21.88 14.50 -21.21
C CYS A 457 -22.92 15.63 -21.09
N LEU A 458 -22.85 16.53 -22.07
CA LEU A 458 -23.80 17.60 -22.28
C LEU A 458 -25.12 17.06 -22.87
N ILE A 459 -26.17 17.87 -22.82
CA ILE A 459 -27.51 17.49 -23.32
C ILE A 459 -27.53 17.20 -24.82
N ASN A 460 -26.57 17.74 -25.57
CA ASN A 460 -26.40 17.48 -27.01
C ASN A 460 -25.65 16.17 -27.31
N GLY A 461 -25.32 15.37 -26.29
CA GLY A 461 -24.61 14.10 -26.40
C GLY A 461 -23.08 14.22 -26.47
N ARG A 462 -22.51 15.43 -26.45
CA ARG A 462 -21.05 15.59 -26.40
C ARG A 462 -20.53 15.30 -24.99
N CYS A 463 -19.68 14.27 -24.87
CA CYS A 463 -18.97 13.98 -23.63
C CYS A 463 -17.70 14.83 -23.51
N LEU A 464 -17.49 15.42 -22.32
CA LEU A 464 -16.36 16.31 -22.05
C LEU A 464 -15.16 15.56 -21.46
N THR A 465 -15.42 14.50 -20.70
CA THR A 465 -14.41 13.69 -20.04
C THR A 465 -14.90 12.25 -19.89
N THR A 466 -13.95 11.30 -19.80
CA THR A 466 -14.20 9.86 -19.68
C THR A 466 -13.24 9.27 -18.66
N SER A 467 -13.77 8.45 -17.77
CA SER A 467 -13.00 7.78 -16.74
C SER A 467 -12.12 6.64 -17.29
N ARG A 468 -11.18 6.15 -16.46
CA ARG A 468 -10.48 4.90 -16.73
C ARG A 468 -11.42 3.70 -16.58
N GLU A 469 -11.06 2.58 -17.20
CA GLU A 469 -11.76 1.31 -17.01
C GLU A 469 -11.67 0.83 -15.56
N ARG A 470 -12.83 0.49 -14.98
CA ARG A 470 -12.88 -0.37 -13.78
C ARG A 470 -13.19 -1.79 -14.23
N ARG A 471 -12.33 -2.73 -13.82
CA ARG A 471 -12.46 -4.15 -14.13
C ARG A 471 -13.58 -4.77 -13.29
N ILE A 472 -14.17 -5.85 -13.79
CA ILE A 472 -15.22 -6.59 -13.08
C ILE A 472 -14.76 -8.04 -12.92
N CYS A 473 -14.84 -8.54 -11.69
CA CYS A 473 -14.68 -9.95 -11.36
C CYS A 473 -16.07 -10.53 -11.11
N SER A 474 -16.64 -11.13 -12.15
CA SER A 474 -17.99 -11.67 -12.06
C SER A 474 -18.01 -13.02 -11.35
N TYR A 475 -19.07 -13.33 -10.63
CA TYR A 475 -19.20 -14.61 -9.93
C TYR A 475 -20.61 -15.20 -10.08
N GLU A 476 -20.72 -16.51 -9.85
CA GLU A 476 -22.01 -17.19 -9.70
C GLU A 476 -22.24 -17.45 -8.21
N PRO A 477 -23.38 -17.05 -7.61
CA PRO A 477 -23.67 -17.33 -6.21
C PRO A 477 -23.57 -18.83 -5.89
N GLY A 478 -22.83 -19.17 -4.83
CA GLY A 478 -22.61 -20.56 -4.43
C GLY A 478 -21.52 -21.31 -5.23
N GLU A 479 -20.93 -20.71 -6.26
CA GLU A 479 -19.75 -21.28 -6.93
C GLU A 479 -18.48 -20.51 -6.56
N ARG A 480 -17.37 -21.24 -6.39
CA ARG A 480 -16.06 -20.65 -6.09
C ARG A 480 -15.41 -20.04 -7.34
N GLY A 481 -14.76 -18.89 -7.17
CA GLY A 481 -13.89 -18.26 -8.15
C GLY A 481 -14.60 -17.40 -9.20
N ASN A 482 -13.81 -16.73 -10.05
CA ASN A 482 -14.32 -15.85 -11.10
C ASN A 482 -15.07 -16.67 -12.16
N LYS A 483 -16.31 -16.27 -12.45
CA LYS A 483 -17.19 -16.83 -13.45
C LYS A 483 -17.53 -15.74 -14.47
N PRO A 484 -16.76 -15.61 -15.58
CA PRO A 484 -17.06 -14.64 -16.61
C PRO A 484 -18.48 -14.83 -17.17
N GLY A 485 -19.25 -13.74 -17.25
CA GLY A 485 -20.64 -13.77 -17.72
C GLY A 485 -20.95 -12.67 -18.72
N GLY A 486 -21.89 -12.92 -19.62
CA GLY A 486 -22.34 -11.93 -20.61
C GLY A 486 -23.06 -10.74 -19.99
N ALA A 487 -23.61 -10.86 -18.78
CA ALA A 487 -24.24 -9.77 -18.04
C ALA A 487 -23.90 -9.86 -16.54
N VAL A 488 -23.94 -8.73 -15.85
CA VAL A 488 -23.54 -8.60 -14.43
C VAL A 488 -24.38 -7.57 -13.67
N ILE A 489 -24.54 -7.75 -12.37
CA ILE A 489 -25.14 -6.74 -11.48
C ILE A 489 -24.02 -6.06 -10.70
N VAL A 490 -23.61 -4.89 -11.15
CA VAL A 490 -22.53 -4.11 -10.54
C VAL A 490 -23.12 -3.14 -9.52
N ASN A 491 -22.71 -3.31 -8.27
CA ASN A 491 -22.88 -2.31 -7.20
C ASN A 491 -21.51 -1.71 -6.89
N ASP A 492 -21.14 -0.69 -7.66
CA ASP A 492 -19.88 0.03 -7.47
C ASP A 492 -20.03 1.03 -6.33
N ILE A 493 -19.63 0.56 -5.15
CA ILE A 493 -19.70 1.31 -3.90
C ILE A 493 -18.57 2.34 -3.76
N ASP A 494 -17.56 2.31 -4.64
CA ASP A 494 -16.48 3.31 -4.65
C ASP A 494 -16.89 4.54 -5.46
N ASP A 495 -16.59 5.72 -4.93
CA ASP A 495 -16.81 6.96 -5.68
C ASP A 495 -15.96 6.98 -6.95
N TRP A 496 -16.58 7.30 -8.08
CA TRP A 496 -15.85 7.62 -9.29
C TRP A 496 -15.16 8.98 -9.15
N ARG A 497 -13.85 8.94 -9.37
CA ARG A 497 -12.95 10.10 -9.34
C ARG A 497 -11.85 9.91 -10.37
N TRP A 498 -11.57 10.94 -11.15
CA TRP A 498 -10.47 10.99 -12.10
C TRP A 498 -10.07 12.45 -12.34
N ASN A 499 -9.01 12.69 -13.11
CA ASN A 499 -8.62 14.04 -13.50
C ASN A 499 -9.47 14.44 -14.72
N TYR A 500 -10.23 15.53 -14.59
CA TYR A 500 -11.22 15.98 -15.57
C TYR A 500 -10.65 16.97 -16.58
#